data_AF-A0A9Y3RGD5-F1
#
_entry.id   AF-A0A9Y3RGD5-F1
#
_cell.length_a   1.000
_cell.length_b   1.000
_cell.length_c   1.000
_cell.angle_alpha   90.00
_cell.angle_beta   90.00
_cell.angle_gamma   90.00
#
_symmetry.space_group_name_H-M   'P 1'
#
loop_
_entity.id
_entity.type
_entity.pdbx_description
1 polymer ?
#
loop_
_entity_poly.entity_id
_entity_poly.type
_entity_poly.pdbx_seq_one_letter_code
_entity_poly.pdbx_strand_id
1 'polypeptide(L)'
;MRLLVFATLLGVLLDAGDTLQIQCYQCEEMKHNDCSTPEYIVNCTVNVQDMCQKEVLVKSDGEAAVIDYARFGRSMTFIFESRIHYRKSCASSGACLIASSGYQQFCTGRLNSVCISCCNTPLCNGPKRKRPTNSAATTTLQTNRPLLLFLLALLLLLLT
;
A
#
# COMPACT_ATOMS: atom_id res chain seq x y z
N MET A 1 41.13 -10.13 -21.36
CA MET A 1 40.60 -9.22 -20.32
C MET A 1 39.26 -8.61 -20.70
N ARG A 2 39.12 -7.94 -21.86
CA ARG A 2 37.86 -7.26 -22.25
C ARG A 2 36.63 -8.16 -22.39
N LEU A 3 36.78 -9.37 -22.94
CA LEU A 3 35.67 -10.35 -23.07
C LEU A 3 35.10 -10.81 -21.71
N LEU A 4 35.96 -10.94 -20.70
CA LEU A 4 35.53 -11.30 -19.34
C LEU A 4 34.72 -10.18 -18.70
N VAL A 5 35.13 -8.92 -18.91
CA VAL A 5 34.40 -7.76 -18.38
C VAL A 5 33.03 -7.62 -19.04
N PHE A 6 32.93 -7.83 -20.36
CA PHE A 6 31.64 -7.86 -21.06
C PHE A 6 30.74 -8.99 -20.58
N ALA A 7 31.28 -10.21 -20.38
CA ALA A 7 30.52 -11.34 -19.86
C ALA A 7 29.99 -11.07 -18.44
N THR A 8 30.80 -10.47 -17.57
CA THR A 8 30.34 -10.09 -16.21
C THR A 8 29.30 -8.97 -16.25
N LEU A 9 29.44 -7.99 -17.14
CA LEU A 9 28.47 -6.89 -17.26
C LEU A 9 27.13 -7.39 -17.82
N LEU A 10 27.15 -8.25 -18.85
CA LEU A 10 25.94 -8.90 -19.36
C LEU A 10 25.29 -9.80 -18.31
N GLY A 11 26.08 -10.54 -17.53
CA GLY A 11 25.57 -11.37 -16.44
C GLY A 11 24.82 -10.56 -15.38
N VAL A 12 25.38 -9.42 -14.95
CA VAL A 12 24.74 -8.52 -13.98
C VAL A 12 23.50 -7.84 -14.57
N LEU A 13 23.49 -7.54 -15.88
CA LEU A 13 22.34 -6.93 -16.56
C LEU A 13 21.16 -7.91 -16.72
N LEU A 14 21.45 -9.21 -16.89
CA LEU A 14 20.44 -10.27 -17.02
C LEU A 14 19.87 -10.70 -15.66
N ASP A 15 20.67 -10.63 -14.59
CA ASP A 15 20.24 -10.95 -13.21
C ASP A 15 19.40 -9.83 -12.57
N ALA A 16 19.45 -8.62 -13.12
CA ALA A 16 18.55 -7.52 -12.74
C ALA A 16 17.10 -7.70 -13.25
N GLY A 17 16.80 -8.85 -13.89
CA GLY A 17 15.47 -9.26 -14.32
C GLY A 17 14.61 -9.92 -13.23
N ASP A 18 14.99 -9.79 -11.95
CA ASP A 18 14.13 -10.19 -10.83
C ASP A 18 12.85 -9.36 -10.87
N THR A 19 11.78 -9.99 -11.36
CA THR A 19 10.42 -9.46 -11.32
C THR A 19 10.07 -9.18 -9.86
N LEU A 20 10.18 -7.92 -9.45
CA LEU A 20 9.92 -7.46 -8.08
C LEU A 20 8.44 -7.65 -7.72
N GLN A 21 8.08 -8.87 -7.33
CA GLN A 21 6.71 -9.24 -6.97
C GLN A 21 6.35 -8.64 -5.61
N ILE A 22 5.52 -7.59 -5.60
CA ILE A 22 5.05 -6.94 -4.37
C ILE A 22 3.94 -7.76 -3.72
N GLN A 23 3.97 -7.88 -2.40
CA GLN A 23 2.92 -8.54 -1.63
C GLN A 23 1.93 -7.50 -1.09
N CYS A 24 0.63 -7.74 -1.26
CA CYS A 24 -0.42 -6.87 -0.74
C CYS A 24 -1.52 -7.70 -0.08
N TYR A 25 -2.28 -7.09 0.83
CA TYR A 25 -3.54 -7.70 1.27
C TYR A 25 -4.61 -7.53 0.18
N GLN A 26 -5.37 -8.58 -0.11
CA GLN A 26 -6.50 -8.55 -1.04
C GLN A 26 -7.78 -9.04 -0.38
N CYS A 27 -8.83 -8.23 -0.39
CA CYS A 27 -10.15 -8.60 0.12
C CYS A 27 -11.25 -7.72 -0.46
N GLU A 28 -12.44 -8.30 -0.60
CA GLU A 28 -13.65 -7.61 -1.06
C GLU A 28 -14.70 -7.60 0.05
N GLU A 29 -15.27 -6.42 0.31
CA GLU A 29 -16.44 -6.18 1.18
C GLU A 29 -16.47 -6.92 2.54
N MET A 30 -15.43 -6.75 3.36
CA MET A 30 -15.47 -7.25 4.74
C MET A 30 -16.34 -6.34 5.63
N LYS A 31 -17.42 -6.93 6.19
CA LYS A 31 -18.47 -6.25 6.98
C LYS A 31 -18.06 -5.86 8.42
N HIS A 32 -16.92 -6.31 8.93
CA HIS A 32 -16.60 -6.12 10.36
C HIS A 32 -15.11 -6.08 10.76
N ASN A 33 -14.19 -6.70 10.00
CA ASN A 33 -12.78 -6.76 10.38
C ASN A 33 -11.85 -6.32 9.23
N ASP A 34 -10.79 -5.58 9.54
CA ASP A 34 -9.78 -5.15 8.56
C ASP A 34 -8.99 -6.41 8.14
N CYS A 35 -9.21 -6.91 6.91
CA CYS A 35 -8.79 -8.22 6.34
C CYS A 35 -7.26 -8.46 6.32
N SER A 36 -6.64 -8.43 7.49
CA SER A 36 -5.19 -8.31 7.68
C SER A 36 -4.55 -9.63 8.14
N THR A 37 -5.26 -10.74 7.98
CA THR A 37 -4.73 -12.09 8.23
C THR A 37 -3.84 -12.53 7.08
N PRO A 38 -2.85 -13.40 7.34
CA PRO A 38 -1.94 -13.88 6.29
C PRO A 38 -2.63 -14.66 5.17
N GLU A 39 -3.85 -15.14 5.40
CA GLU A 39 -4.70 -15.84 4.42
C GLU A 39 -5.09 -14.93 3.23
N TYR A 40 -5.07 -13.61 3.41
CA TYR A 40 -5.41 -12.62 2.39
C TYR A 40 -4.20 -11.98 1.71
N ILE A 41 -2.98 -12.48 1.96
CA ILE A 41 -1.78 -11.96 1.31
C ILE A 41 -1.68 -12.55 -0.09
N VAL A 42 -1.59 -11.67 -1.08
CA VAL A 42 -1.41 -12.03 -2.49
C VAL A 42 -0.12 -11.45 -3.02
N ASN A 43 0.52 -12.18 -3.92
CA ASN A 43 1.69 -11.73 -4.63
C ASN A 43 1.21 -11.05 -5.93
N CYS A 44 1.23 -9.72 -5.97
CA CYS A 44 0.78 -8.97 -7.14
C CYS A 44 1.65 -9.30 -8.36
N THR A 45 1.03 -9.60 -9.49
CA THR A 45 1.75 -9.92 -10.72
C THR A 45 2.42 -8.67 -11.30
N VAL A 46 3.71 -8.82 -11.58
CA VAL A 46 4.69 -7.72 -11.75
C VAL A 46 4.56 -6.97 -13.09
N ASN A 47 3.61 -7.34 -13.94
CA ASN A 47 3.52 -6.74 -15.28
C ASN A 47 2.64 -5.47 -15.35
N VAL A 48 1.90 -5.12 -14.30
CA VAL A 48 1.08 -3.89 -14.27
C VAL A 48 0.87 -3.35 -12.85
N GLN A 49 0.92 -4.17 -11.79
CA GLN A 49 0.46 -3.80 -10.45
C GLN A 49 1.62 -3.65 -9.47
N ASP A 50 2.17 -2.44 -9.39
CA ASP A 50 3.33 -2.06 -8.58
C ASP A 50 2.96 -1.49 -7.20
N MET A 51 1.68 -1.50 -6.83
CA MET A 51 1.23 -0.94 -5.56
C MET A 51 0.02 -1.60 -4.94
N CYS A 52 -0.14 -1.37 -3.64
CA CYS A 52 -1.30 -1.79 -2.87
C CYS A 52 -2.31 -0.65 -2.77
N GLN A 53 -3.58 -0.97 -3.00
CA GLN A 53 -4.73 -0.09 -2.83
C GLN A 53 -5.51 -0.48 -1.57
N LYS A 54 -5.95 0.51 -0.81
CA LYS A 54 -6.89 0.37 0.31
C LYS A 54 -8.01 1.39 0.15
N GLU A 55 -9.23 0.89 0.07
CA GLU A 55 -10.45 1.68 0.09
C GLU A 55 -11.20 1.46 1.40
N VAL A 56 -11.71 2.54 1.96
CA VAL A 56 -12.52 2.55 3.17
C VAL A 56 -13.83 3.21 2.81
N LEU A 57 -14.93 2.47 2.90
CA LEU A 57 -16.28 2.96 2.63
C LEU A 57 -17.04 2.99 3.95
N VAL A 58 -17.42 4.19 4.40
CA VAL A 58 -18.24 4.34 5.61
C VAL A 58 -19.70 4.37 5.17
N LYS A 59 -20.47 3.32 5.46
CA LYS A 59 -21.89 3.26 5.09
C LYS A 59 -22.77 3.49 6.32
N SER A 60 -23.90 4.17 6.14
CA SER A 60 -24.99 4.13 7.11
C SER A 60 -25.82 2.87 6.85
N ASP A 61 -25.77 1.90 7.75
CA ASP A 61 -26.67 0.75 7.72
C ASP A 61 -28.08 1.29 7.96
N GLY A 62 -28.93 1.29 6.93
CA GLY A 62 -30.25 1.91 6.97
C GLY A 62 -31.28 1.24 7.90
N GLU A 63 -30.90 0.42 8.86
CA GLU A 63 -31.85 -0.42 9.61
C GLU A 63 -31.53 -0.72 11.08
N ALA A 64 -30.35 -0.37 11.60
CA ALA A 64 -30.02 -0.62 13.00
C ALA A 64 -30.06 0.69 13.80
N ALA A 65 -31.26 1.10 14.20
CA ALA A 65 -31.43 2.14 15.20
C ALA A 65 -31.60 1.48 16.57
N VAL A 66 -30.55 1.46 17.38
CA VAL A 66 -30.66 0.99 18.77
C VAL A 66 -31.34 2.11 19.57
N ILE A 67 -32.47 1.80 20.21
CA ILE A 67 -33.12 2.74 21.12
C ILE A 67 -32.35 2.70 22.44
N ASP A 68 -31.52 3.73 22.70
CA ASP A 68 -30.91 3.89 24.02
C ASP A 68 -31.95 4.48 24.99
N TYR A 69 -32.67 3.61 25.70
CA TYR A 69 -33.63 4.01 26.74
C TYR A 69 -32.95 4.51 28.03
N ALA A 70 -31.63 4.41 28.17
CA ALA A 70 -30.99 4.45 29.47
C ALA A 70 -30.43 5.82 29.91
N ARG A 71 -30.33 6.83 29.03
CA ARG A 71 -29.56 8.05 29.38
C ARG A 71 -30.35 9.34 29.63
N PHE A 72 -31.59 9.50 29.15
CA PHE A 72 -32.34 10.74 29.40
C PHE A 72 -33.83 10.50 29.25
N GLY A 73 -34.56 10.45 30.37
CA GLY A 73 -35.97 10.05 30.44
C GLY A 73 -36.99 11.00 29.79
N ARG A 74 -36.78 11.46 28.54
CA ARG A 74 -37.79 12.18 27.72
C ARG A 74 -37.46 12.41 26.23
N SER A 75 -36.37 11.86 25.65
CA SER A 75 -36.06 12.08 24.22
C SER A 75 -35.52 10.83 23.52
N MET A 76 -36.29 10.32 22.55
CA MET A 76 -35.94 9.17 21.71
C MET A 76 -34.78 9.56 20.79
N THR A 77 -33.57 9.14 21.14
CA THR A 77 -32.36 9.37 20.33
C THR A 77 -32.05 8.10 19.56
N PHE A 78 -32.16 8.14 18.23
CA PHE A 78 -31.74 7.03 17.38
C PHE A 78 -30.22 7.07 17.20
N ILE A 79 -29.51 6.03 17.66
CA ILE A 79 -28.08 5.86 17.34
C ILE A 79 -28.00 5.06 16.03
N PHE A 80 -27.56 5.70 14.95
CA PHE A 80 -27.20 5.01 13.71
C PHE A 80 -25.82 4.37 13.88
N GLU A 81 -25.73 3.05 13.78
CA GLU A 81 -24.45 2.34 13.78
C GLU A 81 -23.81 2.45 12.38
N SER A 82 -22.69 3.15 12.27
CA SER A 82 -21.94 3.29 11.02
C SER A 82 -21.09 2.04 10.77
N ARG A 83 -21.31 1.32 9.67
CA ARG A 83 -20.44 0.21 9.27
C ARG A 83 -19.34 0.68 8.34
N ILE A 84 -18.12 0.27 8.64
CA ILE A 84 -16.95 0.53 7.80
C ILE A 84 -16.67 -0.72 6.95
N HIS A 85 -16.71 -0.56 5.63
CA HIS A 85 -16.33 -1.59 4.68
C HIS A 85 -14.92 -1.33 4.18
N TYR A 86 -14.08 -2.37 4.21
CA TYR A 86 -12.73 -2.31 3.68
C TYR A 86 -12.66 -3.09 2.37
N ARG A 87 -12.03 -2.49 1.36
CA ARG A 87 -11.62 -3.16 0.13
C ARG A 87 -10.11 -2.98 -0.04
N LYS A 88 -9.40 -4.08 -0.32
CA LYS A 88 -7.96 -4.06 -0.54
C LYS A 88 -7.64 -4.85 -1.79
N SER A 89 -6.72 -4.35 -2.60
CA SER A 89 -6.31 -5.03 -3.84
C SER A 89 -4.92 -4.59 -4.28
N CYS A 90 -4.35 -5.36 -5.19
CA CYS A 90 -3.27 -4.89 -6.04
C CYS A 90 -3.81 -3.83 -7.02
N ALA A 91 -3.00 -2.83 -7.34
CA ALA A 91 -3.32 -1.80 -8.32
C ALA A 91 -2.04 -1.30 -9.00
N SER A 92 -2.18 -0.64 -10.14
CA SER A 92 -1.08 0.08 -10.79
C SER A 92 -0.99 1.51 -10.26
N SER A 93 0.21 2.10 -10.35
CA SER A 93 0.45 3.53 -10.16
C SER A 93 -0.61 4.41 -10.79
N GLY A 94 -0.90 4.21 -12.07
CA GLY A 94 -1.89 4.99 -12.79
C GLY A 94 -3.32 4.78 -12.28
N ALA A 95 -3.74 3.52 -12.12
CA ALA A 95 -5.10 3.19 -11.69
C ALA A 95 -5.39 3.74 -10.28
N CYS A 96 -4.43 3.61 -9.37
CA CYS A 96 -4.60 4.08 -8.00
C CYS A 96 -4.59 5.62 -7.90
N LEU A 97 -3.79 6.32 -8.72
CA LEU A 97 -3.83 7.79 -8.79
C LEU A 97 -5.16 8.31 -9.34
N ILE A 98 -5.72 7.66 -10.36
CA ILE A 98 -7.04 8.01 -10.91
C ILE A 98 -8.13 7.79 -9.86
N ALA A 99 -8.10 6.64 -9.18
CA ALA A 99 -9.05 6.33 -8.13
C ALA A 99 -8.93 7.32 -6.95
N SER A 100 -7.73 7.51 -6.40
CA SER A 100 -7.53 8.41 -5.26
C SER A 100 -7.92 9.86 -5.55
N SER A 101 -7.61 10.38 -6.73
CA SER A 101 -7.98 11.76 -7.12
C SER A 101 -9.49 11.93 -7.33
N GLY A 102 -10.18 10.95 -7.93
CA GLY A 102 -11.62 11.01 -8.13
C GLY A 102 -12.43 10.99 -6.83
N TYR A 103 -11.95 10.25 -5.83
CA TYR A 103 -12.62 10.13 -4.53
C TYR A 103 -12.13 11.12 -3.47
N GLN A 104 -11.09 11.92 -3.74
CA GLN A 104 -10.52 12.85 -2.78
C GLN A 104 -11.54 13.84 -2.21
N GLN A 105 -12.49 14.29 -3.04
CA GLN A 105 -13.57 15.19 -2.61
C GLN A 105 -14.61 14.50 -1.70
N PHE A 106 -14.74 13.18 -1.80
CA PHE A 106 -15.71 12.39 -1.04
C PHE A 106 -15.12 11.78 0.24
N CYS A 107 -13.79 11.79 0.39
CA CYS A 107 -13.10 11.36 1.60
C CYS A 107 -13.19 12.42 2.71
N THR A 108 -14.36 12.50 3.35
CA THR A 108 -14.61 13.42 4.48
C THR A 108 -14.44 12.76 5.85
N GLY A 109 -14.28 11.42 5.88
CA GLY A 109 -14.24 10.63 7.11
C GLY A 109 -15.60 10.53 7.84
N ARG A 110 -16.69 11.00 7.20
CA ARG A 110 -18.05 10.95 7.71
C ARG A 110 -18.84 9.80 7.07
N LEU A 111 -20.10 9.64 7.48
CA LEU A 111 -21.04 8.72 6.81
C LEU A 111 -21.05 8.97 5.30
N ASN A 112 -21.10 7.89 4.52
CA ASN A 112 -21.08 7.86 3.07
C ASN A 112 -19.81 8.47 2.45
N SER A 113 -18.69 8.52 3.20
CA SER A 113 -17.38 8.87 2.65
C SER A 113 -16.64 7.65 2.13
N VAL A 114 -15.92 7.85 1.02
CA VAL A 114 -15.04 6.86 0.42
C VAL A 114 -13.62 7.42 0.44
N CYS A 115 -12.71 6.70 1.06
CA CYS A 115 -11.30 7.08 1.17
C CYS A 115 -10.43 6.02 0.53
N ILE A 116 -9.70 6.42 -0.52
CA ILE A 116 -8.78 5.55 -1.25
C ILE A 116 -7.34 5.97 -0.93
N SER A 117 -6.49 5.00 -0.60
CA SER A 117 -5.08 5.21 -0.33
C SER A 117 -4.21 4.20 -1.07
N CYS A 118 -3.07 4.67 -1.56
CA CYS A 118 -2.13 3.93 -2.40
C CYS A 118 -0.76 3.90 -1.73
N CYS A 119 -0.04 2.79 -1.83
CA CYS A 119 1.33 2.68 -1.33
C CYS A 119 2.12 1.61 -2.09
N ASN A 120 3.43 1.83 -2.22
CA ASN A 120 4.37 1.03 -3.02
C ASN A 120 5.28 0.13 -2.18
N THR A 121 4.93 -0.11 -0.90
CA THR A 121 5.71 -0.98 0.00
C THR A 121 4.95 -2.27 0.26
N PRO A 122 5.62 -3.44 0.39
CA PRO A 122 4.93 -4.70 0.62
C PRO A 122 4.11 -4.65 1.91
N LEU A 123 2.88 -5.17 1.86
CA LEU A 123 1.92 -5.26 2.97
C LEU A 123 1.50 -3.91 3.58
N CYS A 124 1.74 -2.80 2.87
CA CYS A 124 1.50 -1.44 3.37
C CYS A 124 0.02 -1.09 3.56
N ASN A 125 -0.88 -1.78 2.85
CA ASN A 125 -2.33 -1.63 2.99
C ASN A 125 -2.89 -2.38 4.22
N GLY A 126 -2.02 -2.93 5.07
CA GLY A 126 -2.36 -3.52 6.36
C GLY A 126 -2.87 -2.52 7.41
N PRO A 127 -3.11 -2.98 8.64
CA PRO A 127 -3.49 -2.12 9.75
C PRO A 127 -2.30 -1.25 10.13
N LYS A 128 -2.45 0.07 10.03
CA LYS A 128 -1.40 0.99 10.46
C LYS A 128 -1.27 0.89 11.97
N ARG A 129 -0.15 0.34 12.46
CA ARG A 129 0.23 0.58 13.86
C ARG A 129 0.38 2.09 14.01
N LYS A 130 -0.37 2.72 14.92
CA LYS A 130 -0.13 4.11 15.32
C LYS A 130 1.33 4.17 15.77
N ARG A 131 2.20 4.74 14.94
CA ARG A 131 3.59 4.99 15.31
C ARG A 131 3.56 6.01 16.45
N PRO A 132 4.19 5.77 17.61
CA PRO A 132 4.43 6.84 18.57
C PRO A 132 5.26 7.92 17.87
N THR A 133 4.76 9.15 17.90
CA THR A 133 5.35 10.33 17.27
C THR A 133 6.71 10.60 17.89
N ASN A 134 7.78 10.11 17.26
CA ASN A 134 9.15 10.58 17.45
C ASN A 134 9.79 10.67 16.07
N SER A 135 9.82 11.89 15.54
CA SER A 135 10.60 12.25 14.36
C SER A 135 12.08 12.20 14.74
N ALA A 136 12.74 11.09 14.42
CA ALA A 136 14.17 11.07 14.20
C ALA A 136 14.34 10.67 12.73
N ALA A 137 14.73 11.65 11.90
CA ALA A 137 15.15 11.41 10.54
C ALA A 137 16.47 10.64 10.60
N THR A 138 16.40 9.31 10.55
CA THR A 138 17.58 8.49 10.28
C THR A 138 17.81 8.54 8.77
N THR A 139 18.69 9.43 8.35
CA THR A 139 19.30 9.40 7.01
C THR A 139 20.05 8.07 6.86
N THR A 140 19.40 7.07 6.28
CA THR A 140 20.09 5.91 5.76
C THR A 140 20.90 6.39 4.56
N LEU A 141 22.21 6.52 4.74
CA LEU A 141 23.19 6.62 3.67
C LEU A 141 22.96 5.40 2.76
N GLN A 142 22.19 5.58 1.69
CA GLN A 142 22.13 4.64 0.57
C GLN A 142 23.51 4.69 -0.08
N THR A 143 24.45 3.92 0.48
CA THR A 143 25.73 3.65 -0.14
C THR A 143 25.44 3.09 -1.52
N ASN A 144 25.73 3.90 -2.54
CA ASN A 144 25.49 3.65 -3.96
C ASN A 144 26.48 2.59 -4.48
N ARG A 145 26.45 1.41 -3.83
CA ARG A 145 27.27 0.24 -4.10
C ARG A 145 27.29 -0.19 -5.58
N PRO A 146 26.18 -0.15 -6.35
CA PRO A 146 26.25 -0.56 -7.75
C PRO A 146 27.01 0.46 -8.61
N LEU A 147 26.94 1.75 -8.29
CA LEU A 147 27.63 2.82 -9.03
C LEU A 147 29.14 2.78 -8.79
N LEU A 148 29.57 2.45 -7.57
CA LEU A 148 30.98 2.32 -7.21
C LEU A 148 31.63 1.09 -7.88
N LEU A 149 30.90 -0.03 -7.96
CA LEU A 149 31.34 -1.22 -8.70
C LEU A 149 31.39 -0.97 -10.21
N PHE A 150 30.43 -0.21 -10.75
CA PHE A 150 30.41 0.18 -12.16
C PHE A 150 31.59 1.11 -12.52
N LEU A 151 31.91 2.10 -11.66
CA LEU A 151 33.08 2.97 -11.85
C LEU A 151 34.41 2.19 -11.78
N LEU A 152 34.54 1.26 -10.84
CA LEU A 152 35.73 0.42 -10.72
C LEU A 152 35.93 -0.48 -11.95
N ALA A 153 34.84 -1.08 -12.45
CA ALA A 153 34.87 -1.90 -13.67
C ALA A 153 35.26 -1.08 -14.90
N LEU A 154 34.76 0.16 -15.03
CA LEU A 154 35.10 1.07 -16.13
C LEU A 154 36.58 1.51 -16.07
N LEU A 155 37.09 1.81 -14.88
CA LEU A 155 38.48 2.20 -14.65
C LEU A 155 39.45 1.05 -14.98
N LEU A 156 39.11 -0.19 -14.59
CA LEU A 156 39.87 -1.39 -14.93
C LEU A 156 39.88 -1.68 -16.44
N LEU A 157 38.80 -1.35 -17.17
CA LEU A 157 38.72 -1.49 -18.63
C LEU A 157 39.57 -0.45 -19.39
N LEU A 158 39.75 0.75 -18.81
CA LEU A 158 40.57 1.84 -19.37
C LEU A 158 42.08 1.62 -19.16
N LEU A 159 42.47 0.85 -18.13
CA LEU A 159 43.87 0.54 -17.80
C LEU A 159 44.41 -0.75 -18.45
N THR A 160 43.60 -1.51 -19.20
CA THR A 160 44.00 -2.71 -19.97
C THR A 160 43.65 -2.63 -21.45
#